data_AF-A0AAN0IPF4-F1
#
_entry.id   AF-A0AAN0IPF4-F1
#
_cell.length_a   1.000
_cell.length_b   1.000
_cell.length_c   1.000
_cell.angle_alpha   90.00
_cell.angle_beta   90.00
_cell.angle_gamma   90.00
#
_symmetry.space_group_name_H-M   'P 1'
#
loop_
_entity.id
_entity.type
_entity.pdbx_description
1 polymer ?
#
loop_
_entity_poly.entity_id
_entity_poly.type
_entity_poly.pdbx_seq_one_letter_code
_entity_poly.pdbx_strand_id
1 'polypeptide(L)'
;MNFGDQCFIVTDQRGFASVLQCIANFDHQNKILTSTVVTSIDWNDECVCAEVMGQGRMCGDYGIVTFSIGVLQNWIASNKFNGSLSTEKMKAITNSKMGLYLKIFIKFQIRNDDVFWDTSASYTYATNTERGYYPVLQPIGASLPGSPPIVLMTLTGDEAKRISDLGSNGKDKVREEVVDVLRKWYNIQDERLLTITNDDIEYYDWNTDEFFLGMFSNNPTTLTINDKRNLAMPEGRLYFSGEANNIEHGGTIHGAYCSGMDAATKILTAKGMYNEASNSLPKCSTSSGCSQESSKKQNCPPSGTTPPTVPSSAKGWYVSTFTLASILLAVLLVCGA
;
A
#
# COMPACT_ATOMS: atom_id res chain seq x y z
N MET A 1 -9.42 -11.29 -11.37
CA MET A 1 -9.21 -11.60 -9.93
C MET A 1 -10.39 -12.42 -9.46
N ASN A 2 -10.17 -13.66 -9.02
CA ASN A 2 -11.20 -14.51 -8.42
C ASN A 2 -11.10 -14.36 -6.90
N PHE A 3 -12.03 -13.64 -6.29
CA PHE A 3 -12.02 -13.32 -4.85
C PHE A 3 -12.74 -14.37 -3.99
N GLY A 4 -13.08 -15.54 -4.57
CA GLY A 4 -14.00 -16.50 -3.97
C GLY A 4 -15.46 -16.02 -4.02
N ASP A 5 -16.35 -16.83 -3.45
CA ASP A 5 -17.80 -16.58 -3.50
C ASP A 5 -18.28 -15.50 -2.52
N GLN A 6 -17.39 -15.00 -1.64
CA GLN A 6 -17.72 -14.05 -0.59
C GLN A 6 -16.69 -12.91 -0.51
N CYS A 7 -17.18 -11.67 -0.52
CA CYS A 7 -16.39 -10.48 -0.27
C CYS A 7 -16.44 -10.14 1.22
N PHE A 8 -15.31 -10.30 1.92
CA PHE A 8 -15.19 -9.89 3.31
C PHE A 8 -14.54 -8.52 3.41
N ILE A 9 -15.08 -7.67 4.28
CA ILE A 9 -14.42 -6.46 4.73
C ILE A 9 -13.67 -6.77 6.02
N VAL A 10 -12.41 -6.32 6.13
CA VAL A 10 -11.63 -6.48 7.36
C VAL A 10 -12.15 -5.47 8.38
N THR A 11 -12.85 -5.96 9.40
CA THR A 11 -13.48 -5.14 10.46
C THR A 11 -12.67 -5.10 11.76
N ASP A 12 -11.42 -5.57 11.74
CA ASP A 12 -10.54 -5.50 12.90
C ASP A 12 -10.32 -4.04 13.30
N GLN A 13 -10.71 -3.68 14.52
CA GLN A 13 -10.62 -2.31 15.03
C GLN A 13 -9.18 -1.78 15.11
N ARG A 14 -8.18 -2.67 15.13
CA ARG A 14 -6.76 -2.28 15.07
C ARG A 14 -6.34 -1.86 13.66
N GLY A 15 -7.19 -2.10 12.67
CA GLY A 15 -6.94 -1.86 11.26
C GLY A 15 -6.00 -2.90 10.64
N PHE A 16 -5.91 -2.88 9.31
CA PHE A 16 -5.05 -3.79 8.55
C PHE A 16 -3.56 -3.67 8.91
N ALA A 17 -3.13 -2.51 9.41
CA ALA A 17 -1.77 -2.27 9.89
C ALA A 17 -1.34 -3.27 10.98
N SER A 18 -2.27 -3.78 11.80
CA SER A 18 -1.99 -4.78 12.83
C SER A 18 -1.46 -6.10 12.25
N VAL A 19 -1.89 -6.48 11.04
CA VAL A 19 -1.38 -7.66 10.33
C VAL A 19 0.09 -7.46 9.96
N LEU A 20 0.41 -6.29 9.40
CA LEU A 20 1.80 -5.94 9.04
C LEU A 20 2.69 -5.86 10.28
N GLN A 21 2.18 -5.33 11.38
CA GLN A 21 2.89 -5.30 12.65
C GLN A 21 3.15 -6.70 13.20
N CYS A 22 2.18 -7.63 13.17
CA CYS A 22 2.45 -9.00 13.63
C CYS A 22 3.48 -9.69 12.72
N ILE A 23 3.49 -9.43 11.40
CA ILE A 23 4.52 -9.94 10.48
C ILE A 23 5.90 -9.34 10.80
N ALA A 24 6.01 -8.02 10.95
CA ALA A 24 7.28 -7.33 11.21
C ALA A 24 7.86 -7.67 12.59
N ASN A 25 7.01 -7.91 13.59
CA ASN A 25 7.40 -8.24 14.96
C ASN A 25 7.75 -9.71 15.14
N PHE A 26 7.55 -10.55 14.13
CA PHE A 26 7.93 -11.96 14.16
C PHE A 26 9.45 -12.09 14.04
N ASP A 27 10.15 -12.04 15.18
CA ASP A 27 11.56 -12.41 15.39
C ASP A 27 12.63 -11.57 14.63
N HIS A 28 12.24 -10.46 13.99
CA HIS A 28 13.12 -9.67 13.12
C HIS A 28 13.16 -8.16 13.42
N GLN A 29 12.63 -7.69 14.54
CA GLN A 29 12.62 -6.25 14.87
C GLN A 29 14.02 -5.62 14.82
N ASN A 30 15.05 -6.32 15.32
CA ASN A 30 16.43 -5.84 15.32
C ASN A 30 17.10 -5.85 13.92
N LYS A 31 16.41 -6.39 12.90
CA LYS A 31 16.88 -6.46 11.50
C LYS A 31 16.17 -5.44 10.60
N ILE A 32 15.15 -4.75 11.10
CA ILE A 32 14.42 -3.72 10.34
C ILE A 32 14.98 -2.36 10.74
N LEU A 33 15.69 -1.73 9.81
CA LEU A 33 16.23 -0.39 10.00
C LEU A 33 15.25 0.64 9.46
N THR A 34 14.55 1.33 10.36
CA THR A 34 13.71 2.48 10.01
C THR A 34 14.56 3.74 9.88
N SER A 35 14.01 4.81 9.27
CA SER A 35 14.74 6.07 9.03
C SER A 35 16.09 5.87 8.29
N THR A 36 16.15 4.84 7.45
CA THR A 36 17.35 4.37 6.75
C THR A 36 17.07 4.43 5.25
N VAL A 37 17.35 5.59 4.66
CA VAL A 37 16.98 5.88 3.27
C VAL A 37 18.10 5.44 2.34
N VAL A 38 17.82 4.44 1.50
CA VAL A 38 18.74 4.04 0.43
C VAL A 38 18.69 5.07 -0.69
N THR A 39 19.86 5.53 -1.15
CA THR A 39 19.99 6.56 -2.19
C THR A 39 20.52 6.04 -3.51
N SER A 40 21.22 4.91 -3.51
CA SER A 40 21.64 4.20 -4.72
C SER A 40 21.97 2.75 -4.42
N ILE A 41 21.91 1.89 -5.44
CA ILE A 41 22.24 0.46 -5.33
C ILE A 41 23.22 0.08 -6.44
N ASP A 42 24.26 -0.68 -6.10
CA ASP A 42 25.15 -1.36 -7.04
C ASP A 42 25.25 -2.85 -6.70
N TRP A 43 25.59 -3.67 -7.69
CA TRP A 43 25.75 -5.10 -7.51
C TRP A 43 26.72 -5.67 -8.55
N ASN A 44 27.30 -6.82 -8.22
CA ASN A 44 28.18 -7.59 -9.09
C ASN A 44 27.94 -9.09 -8.87
N ASP A 45 28.87 -9.94 -9.31
CA ASP A 45 28.77 -11.40 -9.19
C ASP A 45 29.06 -11.93 -7.76
N GLU A 46 29.38 -11.06 -6.82
CA GLU A 46 29.71 -11.40 -5.41
C GLU A 46 28.68 -10.83 -4.43
N CYS A 47 28.25 -9.58 -4.59
CA CYS A 47 27.39 -8.90 -3.62
C CYS A 47 26.45 -7.86 -4.24
N VAL A 48 25.51 -7.39 -3.40
CA VAL A 48 24.67 -6.22 -3.62
C VAL A 48 24.96 -5.22 -2.51
N CYS A 49 25.15 -3.96 -2.87
CA CYS A 49 25.41 -2.88 -1.92
C CYS A 49 24.46 -1.70 -2.16
N ALA A 50 24.04 -1.10 -1.05
CA ALA A 50 23.17 0.06 -0.97
C ALA A 50 23.94 1.20 -0.30
N GLU A 51 23.96 2.38 -0.93
CA GLU A 51 24.37 3.62 -0.26
C GLU A 51 23.19 4.14 0.57
N VAL A 52 23.44 4.42 1.83
CA VAL A 52 22.43 4.86 2.79
C VAL A 52 22.74 6.28 3.24
N MET A 53 21.73 7.15 3.14
CA MET A 53 21.85 8.57 3.47
C MET A 53 22.36 8.77 4.90
N GLY A 54 23.54 9.39 5.01
CA GLY A 54 24.16 9.69 6.31
C GLY A 54 24.71 8.47 7.07
N GLN A 55 24.59 7.25 6.54
CA GLN A 55 25.03 6.02 7.20
C GLN A 55 26.09 5.24 6.39
N GLY A 56 26.33 5.64 5.14
CA GLY A 56 27.34 5.03 4.27
C GLY A 56 26.85 3.76 3.59
N ARG A 57 27.78 2.90 3.19
CA ARG A 57 27.52 1.72 2.36
C ARG A 57 27.16 0.50 3.19
N MET A 58 26.08 -0.18 2.82
CA MET A 58 25.64 -1.45 3.40
C MET A 58 25.58 -2.53 2.33
N CYS A 59 26.09 -3.74 2.60
CA CYS A 59 26.18 -4.80 1.60
C CYS A 59 25.64 -6.15 2.11
N GLY A 60 25.21 -7.00 1.18
CA GLY A 60 24.84 -8.39 1.41
C GLY A 60 25.11 -9.25 0.18
N ASP A 61 25.03 -10.59 0.32
CA ASP A 61 25.28 -11.52 -0.80
C ASP A 61 24.23 -11.38 -1.91
N TYR A 62 23.01 -10.99 -1.52
CA TYR A 62 21.86 -10.74 -2.39
C TYR A 62 21.08 -9.55 -1.86
N GLY A 63 20.36 -8.87 -2.76
CA GLY A 63 19.44 -7.79 -2.42
C GLY A 63 18.05 -8.07 -2.96
N ILE A 64 16.99 -7.72 -2.22
CA ILE A 64 15.62 -7.66 -2.75
C ILE A 64 15.13 -6.21 -2.71
N VAL A 65 14.74 -5.67 -3.85
CA VAL A 65 14.09 -4.36 -3.99
C VAL A 65 12.58 -4.53 -3.98
N THR A 66 11.91 -3.85 -3.04
CA THR A 66 10.44 -3.87 -2.90
C THR A 66 9.77 -2.53 -3.26
N PHE A 67 10.49 -1.66 -3.97
CA PHE A 67 10.04 -0.32 -4.30
C PHE A 67 8.80 -0.33 -5.18
N SER A 68 7.94 0.68 -5.02
CA SER A 68 6.80 0.88 -5.93
C SER A 68 7.29 1.13 -7.36
N ILE A 69 6.41 0.92 -8.35
CA ILE A 69 6.73 1.24 -9.75
C ILE A 69 7.09 2.73 -9.90
N GLY A 70 6.39 3.64 -9.20
CA GLY A 70 6.69 5.07 -9.25
C GLY A 70 8.10 5.39 -8.78
N VAL A 71 8.55 4.77 -7.68
CA VAL A 71 9.92 4.91 -7.18
C VAL A 71 10.93 4.31 -8.16
N LEU A 72 10.67 3.11 -8.70
CA LEU A 72 11.55 2.50 -9.69
C LEU A 72 11.72 3.36 -10.95
N GLN A 73 10.63 3.97 -11.44
CA GLN A 73 10.65 4.90 -12.57
C GLN A 73 11.51 6.13 -12.26
N ASN A 74 11.31 6.74 -11.09
CA ASN A 74 12.11 7.88 -10.64
C ASN A 74 13.60 7.52 -10.46
N TRP A 75 13.89 6.33 -9.93
CA TRP A 75 15.26 5.84 -9.72
C TRP A 75 16.01 5.57 -11.02
N ILE A 76 15.33 5.02 -12.04
CA ILE A 76 15.90 4.87 -13.38
C ILE A 76 16.20 6.26 -13.97
N ALA A 77 15.24 7.18 -13.92
CA ALA A 77 15.41 8.54 -14.45
C ALA A 77 16.55 9.31 -13.76
N SER A 78 16.77 9.04 -12.48
CA SER A 78 17.80 9.68 -11.65
C SER A 78 19.11 8.87 -11.54
N ASN A 79 19.28 7.82 -12.35
CA ASN A 79 20.46 6.95 -12.39
C ASN A 79 20.88 6.44 -11.00
N LYS A 80 19.93 5.95 -10.20
CA LYS A 80 20.17 5.45 -8.82
C LYS A 80 20.55 3.96 -8.77
N PHE A 81 20.39 3.25 -9.87
CA PHE A 81 21.00 1.94 -10.05
C PHE A 81 22.37 2.15 -10.68
N ASN A 82 23.42 2.03 -9.87
CA ASN A 82 24.82 2.21 -10.26
C ASN A 82 25.37 1.00 -11.06
N GLY A 83 24.53 0.01 -11.34
CA GLY A 83 24.70 -1.00 -12.39
C GLY A 83 23.58 -0.87 -13.43
N SER A 84 23.85 -1.26 -14.67
CA SER A 84 22.83 -1.21 -15.72
C SER A 84 21.80 -2.32 -15.53
N LEU A 85 20.56 -1.96 -15.22
CA LEU A 85 19.42 -2.87 -15.39
C LEU A 85 19.35 -3.31 -16.85
N SER A 86 18.83 -4.51 -17.12
CA SER A 86 18.60 -4.96 -18.50
C SER A 86 17.62 -4.04 -19.22
N THR A 87 17.72 -3.99 -20.55
CA THR A 87 16.80 -3.20 -21.41
C THR A 87 15.35 -3.66 -21.19
N GLU A 88 15.16 -4.96 -21.03
CA GLU A 88 13.90 -5.63 -20.78
C GLU A 88 13.26 -5.16 -19.47
N LYS A 89 14.05 -5.06 -18.40
CA LYS A 89 13.64 -4.58 -17.09
C LYS A 89 13.27 -3.10 -17.11
N MET A 90 14.13 -2.26 -17.69
CA MET A 90 13.86 -0.82 -17.81
C MET A 90 12.60 -0.56 -18.61
N LYS A 91 12.42 -1.27 -19.74
CA LYS A 91 11.20 -1.20 -20.54
C LYS A 91 9.97 -1.63 -19.74
N ALA A 92 10.04 -2.73 -18.99
CA ALA A 92 8.92 -3.20 -18.19
C ALA A 92 8.50 -2.20 -17.09
N ILE A 93 9.48 -1.60 -16.41
CA ILE A 93 9.25 -0.55 -15.40
C ILE A 93 8.64 0.70 -16.05
N THR A 94 9.17 1.12 -17.20
CA THR A 94 8.73 2.34 -17.91
C THR A 94 7.34 2.17 -18.54
N ASN A 95 7.02 0.98 -19.04
CA ASN A 95 5.70 0.66 -19.61
C ASN A 95 4.61 0.48 -18.56
N SER A 96 4.98 0.29 -17.28
CA SER A 96 4.04 0.21 -16.18
C SER A 96 3.50 1.61 -15.83
N LYS A 97 2.33 1.68 -15.19
CA LYS A 97 1.77 2.95 -14.69
C LYS A 97 1.43 2.84 -13.22
N MET A 98 1.65 3.92 -12.47
CA MET A 98 1.04 4.06 -11.16
C MET A 98 -0.40 4.55 -11.31
N GLY A 99 -1.31 3.95 -10.55
CA GLY A 99 -2.70 4.37 -10.45
C GLY A 99 -2.82 5.68 -9.68
N LEU A 100 -3.48 6.66 -10.31
CA LEU A 100 -3.90 7.89 -9.66
C LEU A 100 -5.24 7.64 -8.99
N TYR A 101 -5.21 7.46 -7.68
CA TYR A 101 -6.38 7.13 -6.88
C TYR A 101 -6.23 7.78 -5.50
N LEU A 102 -7.27 8.50 -5.08
CA LEU A 102 -7.29 9.19 -3.79
C LEU A 102 -8.49 8.75 -2.96
N LYS A 103 -8.23 8.46 -1.69
CA LYS A 103 -9.24 8.12 -0.68
C LYS A 103 -9.39 9.27 0.30
N ILE A 104 -10.60 9.79 0.40
CA ILE A 104 -10.97 10.84 1.34
C ILE A 104 -11.93 10.25 2.37
N PHE A 105 -11.47 10.16 3.61
CA PHE A 105 -12.27 9.75 4.75
C PHE A 105 -12.93 10.97 5.37
N ILE A 106 -14.23 10.91 5.59
CA ILE A 106 -15.03 12.00 6.15
C ILE A 106 -15.82 11.46 7.32
N LYS A 107 -15.58 12.01 8.49
CA LYS A 107 -16.34 11.77 9.71
C LYS A 107 -17.43 12.83 9.82
N PHE A 108 -18.64 12.43 10.21
CA PHE A 108 -19.71 13.36 10.55
C PHE A 108 -19.93 13.41 12.06
N GLN A 109 -20.30 14.58 12.55
CA GLN A 109 -20.64 14.83 13.96
C GLN A 109 -22.12 14.59 14.27
N ILE A 110 -22.85 13.97 13.33
CA ILE A 110 -24.24 13.57 13.48
C ILE A 110 -24.36 12.21 14.19
N ARG A 111 -25.57 11.87 14.64
CA ARG A 111 -25.82 10.55 15.22
C ARG A 111 -25.98 9.51 14.12
N ASN A 112 -25.76 8.23 14.45
CA ASN A 112 -25.89 7.13 13.50
C ASN A 112 -27.33 6.95 12.96
N ASP A 113 -28.34 7.38 13.72
CA ASP A 113 -29.75 7.40 13.31
C ASP A 113 -30.12 8.60 12.41
N ASP A 114 -29.24 9.60 12.32
CA ASP A 114 -29.46 10.85 11.56
C ASP A 114 -28.67 10.90 10.25
N VAL A 115 -28.03 9.80 9.84
CA VAL A 115 -27.24 9.76 8.60
C VAL A 115 -28.13 9.97 7.36
N PHE A 116 -27.66 10.76 6.40
CA PHE A 116 -28.44 11.15 5.21
C PHE A 116 -28.25 10.20 4.02
N TRP A 117 -27.33 9.24 4.10
CA TRP A 117 -27.11 8.23 3.07
C TRP A 117 -27.84 6.92 3.38
N ASP A 118 -28.05 6.10 2.36
CA ASP A 118 -28.67 4.77 2.51
C ASP A 118 -27.73 3.81 3.25
N THR A 119 -28.13 3.37 4.45
CA THR A 119 -27.35 2.44 5.28
C THR A 119 -27.44 0.99 4.81
N SER A 120 -28.33 0.66 3.87
CA SER A 120 -28.43 -0.68 3.26
C SER A 120 -27.45 -0.86 2.10
N ALA A 121 -26.94 0.24 1.53
CA ALA A 121 -25.99 0.22 0.43
C ALA A 121 -24.54 0.17 0.92
N SER A 122 -23.74 -0.77 0.40
CA SER A 122 -22.29 -0.78 0.64
C SER A 122 -21.54 0.26 -0.20
N TYR A 123 -22.10 0.66 -1.35
CA TYR A 123 -21.53 1.65 -2.26
C TYR A 123 -22.64 2.47 -2.89
N THR A 124 -22.40 3.77 -3.04
CA THR A 124 -23.22 4.69 -3.82
C THR A 124 -22.36 5.24 -4.96
N TYR A 125 -22.87 5.16 -6.19
CA TYR A 125 -22.16 5.61 -7.39
C TYR A 125 -22.75 6.91 -7.90
N ALA A 126 -21.89 7.87 -8.21
CA ALA A 126 -22.30 9.10 -8.87
C ALA A 126 -22.65 8.81 -10.33
N THR A 127 -23.74 9.39 -10.82
CA THR A 127 -24.09 9.36 -12.26
C THR A 127 -23.51 10.55 -13.03
N ASN A 128 -22.53 11.26 -12.45
CA ASN A 128 -21.89 12.41 -13.10
C ASN A 128 -21.13 11.97 -14.36
N THR A 129 -21.14 12.81 -15.39
CA THR A 129 -20.39 12.61 -16.64
C THR A 129 -18.90 12.94 -16.48
N GLU A 130 -18.52 13.69 -15.45
CA GLU A 130 -17.12 14.01 -15.20
C GLU A 130 -16.35 12.81 -14.64
N ARG A 131 -15.44 12.29 -15.46
CA ARG A 131 -14.72 11.06 -15.15
C ARG A 131 -13.76 11.26 -13.98
N GLY A 132 -13.95 10.47 -12.93
CA GLY A 132 -13.05 10.46 -11.77
C GLY A 132 -13.37 11.49 -10.69
N TYR A 133 -14.35 12.37 -10.93
CA TYR A 133 -14.86 13.33 -9.95
C TYR A 133 -15.83 12.66 -8.99
N TYR A 134 -15.35 12.32 -7.79
CA TYR A 134 -16.10 11.64 -6.73
C TYR A 134 -17.01 10.49 -7.24
N PRO A 135 -16.54 9.52 -8.05
CA PRO A 135 -17.42 8.52 -8.64
C PRO A 135 -18.12 7.60 -7.62
N VAL A 136 -17.58 7.48 -6.40
CA VAL A 136 -18.04 6.52 -5.40
C VAL A 136 -18.01 7.12 -4.00
N LEU A 137 -19.08 6.87 -3.24
CA LEU A 137 -19.15 7.01 -1.80
C LEU A 137 -19.36 5.62 -1.18
N GLN A 138 -18.62 5.31 -0.12
CA GLN A 138 -18.69 4.06 0.62
C GLN A 138 -18.92 4.36 2.11
N PRO A 139 -20.06 3.99 2.70
CA PRO A 139 -20.23 4.04 4.15
C PRO A 139 -19.36 2.96 4.81
N ILE A 140 -18.34 3.37 5.57
CA ILE A 140 -17.42 2.43 6.24
C ILE A 140 -17.69 2.32 7.74
N GLY A 141 -18.25 3.36 8.37
CA GLY A 141 -18.56 3.36 9.80
C GLY A 141 -19.54 2.25 10.20
N ALA A 142 -20.54 1.97 9.36
CA ALA A 142 -21.52 0.90 9.61
C ALA A 142 -20.89 -0.50 9.69
N SER A 143 -19.74 -0.70 9.03
CA SER A 143 -19.00 -1.96 9.09
C SER A 143 -18.16 -2.12 10.36
N LEU A 144 -18.05 -1.08 11.20
CA LEU A 144 -17.19 -1.03 12.37
C LEU A 144 -18.04 -0.74 13.64
N PRO A 145 -18.31 -1.75 14.48
CA PRO A 145 -19.10 -1.56 15.70
C PRO A 145 -18.56 -0.43 16.58
N GLY A 146 -19.43 0.53 16.93
CA GLY A 146 -19.09 1.69 17.76
C GLY A 146 -18.39 2.84 17.02
N SER A 147 -18.16 2.71 15.70
CA SER A 147 -17.62 3.81 14.90
C SER A 147 -18.61 4.98 14.82
N PRO A 148 -18.12 6.24 14.81
CA PRO A 148 -18.94 7.36 14.35
C PRO A 148 -19.33 7.18 12.88
N PRO A 149 -20.30 7.97 12.37
CA PRO A 149 -20.62 7.98 10.95
C PRO A 149 -19.40 8.41 10.13
N ILE A 150 -18.85 7.49 9.34
CA ILE A 150 -17.71 7.74 8.46
C ILE A 150 -18.04 7.22 7.06
N VAL A 151 -17.78 8.06 6.07
CA VAL A 151 -17.81 7.69 4.66
C VAL A 151 -16.41 7.81 4.06
N LEU A 152 -16.15 6.97 3.07
CA LEU A 152 -15.00 7.05 2.18
C LEU A 152 -15.51 7.55 0.82
N MET A 153 -15.00 8.68 0.36
CA MET A 153 -15.18 9.14 -1.01
C MET A 153 -13.89 8.96 -1.79
N THR A 154 -14.02 8.65 -3.08
CA THR A 154 -12.87 8.35 -3.95
C THR A 154 -12.76 9.36 -5.07
N LEU A 155 -11.55 9.82 -5.41
CA LEU A 155 -11.26 10.43 -6.71
C LEU A 155 -10.29 9.55 -7.50
N THR A 156 -10.37 9.60 -8.83
CA THR A 156 -9.46 8.83 -9.71
C THR A 156 -8.95 9.66 -10.87
N GLY A 157 -7.79 9.29 -11.43
CA GLY A 157 -7.24 9.94 -12.61
C GLY A 157 -6.88 11.40 -12.37
N ASP A 158 -7.23 12.27 -13.33
CA ASP A 158 -6.89 13.69 -13.33
C ASP A 158 -7.47 14.42 -12.11
N GLU A 159 -8.62 13.98 -11.60
CA GLU A 159 -9.22 14.56 -10.39
C GLU A 159 -8.46 14.19 -9.11
N ALA A 160 -7.94 12.95 -9.02
CA ALA A 160 -7.04 12.60 -7.92
C ALA A 160 -5.75 13.41 -7.98
N LYS A 161 -5.23 13.65 -9.19
CA LYS A 161 -4.05 14.51 -9.40
C LYS A 161 -4.34 15.97 -9.03
N ARG A 162 -5.50 16.52 -9.41
CA ARG A 162 -5.88 17.90 -9.09
C ARG A 162 -5.87 18.14 -7.58
N ILE A 163 -6.41 17.19 -6.80
CA ILE A 163 -6.41 17.30 -5.34
C ILE A 163 -4.99 17.17 -4.76
N SER A 164 -4.17 16.26 -5.31
CA SER A 164 -2.74 16.12 -4.96
C SER A 164 -1.96 17.43 -5.22
N ASP A 165 -2.19 18.08 -6.35
CA ASP A 165 -1.52 19.33 -6.75
C ASP A 165 -1.85 20.53 -5.84
N LEU A 166 -2.90 20.45 -5.01
CA LEU A 166 -3.20 21.48 -4.00
C LEU A 166 -2.19 21.49 -2.85
N GLY A 167 -1.45 20.39 -2.64
CA GLY A 167 -0.48 20.23 -1.56
C GLY A 167 -1.09 20.31 -0.16
N SER A 168 -0.23 20.48 0.85
CA SER A 168 -0.60 20.43 2.28
C SER A 168 -1.58 21.53 2.70
N ASN A 169 -1.67 22.63 1.94
CA ASN A 169 -2.58 23.76 2.22
C ASN A 169 -3.94 23.60 1.53
N GLY A 170 -4.17 22.50 0.83
CA GLY A 170 -5.40 22.23 0.07
C GLY A 170 -6.59 21.77 0.92
N LYS A 171 -6.36 21.28 2.14
CA LYS A 171 -7.38 20.53 2.91
C LYS A 171 -8.68 21.31 3.12
N ASP A 172 -8.63 22.61 3.39
CA ASP A 172 -9.84 23.46 3.51
C ASP A 172 -10.67 23.47 2.23
N LYS A 173 -10.01 23.60 1.07
CA LYS A 173 -10.68 23.60 -0.25
C LYS A 173 -11.30 22.24 -0.55
N VAL A 174 -10.59 21.16 -0.22
CA VAL A 174 -11.10 19.79 -0.38
C VAL A 174 -12.33 19.56 0.49
N ARG A 175 -12.29 20.03 1.75
CA ARG A 175 -13.44 19.97 2.67
C ARG A 175 -14.65 20.70 2.10
N GLU A 176 -14.47 21.94 1.65
CA GLU A 176 -15.53 22.76 1.06
C GLU A 176 -16.12 22.09 -0.19
N GLU A 177 -15.26 21.59 -1.08
CA GLU A 177 -15.68 20.87 -2.29
C GLU A 177 -16.48 19.60 -1.96
N VAL A 178 -16.02 18.80 -0.98
CA VAL A 178 -16.73 17.60 -0.51
C VAL A 178 -18.11 17.94 0.04
N VAL A 179 -18.21 18.98 0.87
CA VAL A 179 -19.49 19.46 1.41
C VAL A 179 -20.44 19.84 0.27
N ASP A 180 -19.95 20.57 -0.73
CA ASP A 180 -20.73 20.96 -1.90
C ASP A 180 -21.20 19.76 -2.74
N VAL A 181 -20.35 18.75 -2.90
CA VAL A 181 -20.68 17.50 -3.60
C VAL A 181 -21.79 16.77 -2.86
N LEU A 182 -21.64 16.56 -1.56
CA LEU A 182 -22.63 15.85 -0.74
C LEU A 182 -23.96 16.60 -0.67
N ARG A 183 -23.93 17.94 -0.54
CA ARG A 183 -25.12 18.79 -0.58
C ARG A 183 -25.91 18.57 -1.87
N LYS A 184 -25.22 18.54 -3.01
CA LYS A 184 -25.83 18.34 -4.33
C LYS A 184 -26.36 16.92 -4.53
N TRP A 185 -25.60 15.91 -4.14
CA TRP A 185 -26.00 14.50 -4.33
C TRP A 185 -27.25 14.13 -3.58
N TYR A 186 -27.35 14.56 -2.31
CA TYR A 186 -28.43 14.19 -1.42
C TYR A 186 -29.50 15.29 -1.28
N ASN A 187 -29.36 16.39 -2.02
CA ASN A 187 -30.26 17.56 -1.96
C ASN A 187 -30.50 18.04 -0.52
N ILE A 188 -29.42 18.13 0.27
CA ILE A 188 -29.48 18.47 1.70
C ILE A 188 -29.74 19.97 1.86
N GLN A 189 -30.77 20.31 2.63
CA GLN A 189 -31.10 21.70 3.00
C GLN A 189 -30.72 22.03 4.45
N ASP A 190 -30.58 21.00 5.30
CA ASP A 190 -30.17 21.16 6.69
C ASP A 190 -28.64 21.12 6.81
N GLU A 191 -28.01 22.30 6.81
CA GLU A 191 -26.55 22.46 6.88
C GLU A 191 -25.93 21.82 8.14
N ARG A 192 -26.72 21.55 9.19
CA ARG A 192 -26.22 20.85 10.39
C ARG A 192 -25.75 19.43 10.06
N LEU A 193 -26.31 18.79 9.03
CA LEU A 193 -25.91 17.45 8.59
C LEU A 193 -24.55 17.43 7.87
N LEU A 194 -24.11 18.58 7.36
CA LEU A 194 -22.87 18.75 6.61
C LEU A 194 -21.80 19.52 7.39
N THR A 195 -22.02 19.76 8.69
CA THR A 195 -21.06 20.46 9.54
C THR A 195 -19.87 19.55 9.84
N ILE A 196 -18.77 19.76 9.11
CA ILE A 196 -17.48 19.08 9.28
C ILE A 196 -16.33 20.11 9.39
N THR A 197 -15.29 19.77 10.13
CA THR A 197 -14.06 20.57 10.27
C THR A 197 -12.88 19.92 9.52
N ASN A 198 -11.71 20.56 9.51
CA ASN A 198 -10.50 19.92 8.96
C ASN A 198 -10.05 18.67 9.73
N ASP A 199 -10.46 18.52 10.99
CA ASP A 199 -10.16 17.33 11.79
C ASP A 199 -11.08 16.14 11.45
N ASP A 200 -12.17 16.42 10.73
CA ASP A 200 -13.16 15.43 10.33
C ASP A 200 -12.90 14.87 8.93
N ILE A 201 -11.94 15.43 8.19
CA ILE A 201 -11.57 15.00 6.83
C ILE A 201 -10.09 14.63 6.75
N GLU A 202 -9.81 13.46 6.20
CA GLU A 202 -8.45 12.94 6.07
C GLU A 202 -8.24 12.25 4.73
N TYR A 203 -7.11 12.55 4.09
CA TYR A 203 -6.64 11.86 2.90
C TYR A 203 -5.12 11.89 2.87
N TYR A 204 -4.51 10.86 2.29
CA TYR A 204 -3.07 10.78 2.12
C TYR A 204 -2.71 10.90 0.65
N ASP A 205 -1.80 11.81 0.34
CA ASP A 205 -1.31 11.98 -1.02
C ASP A 205 -0.15 11.03 -1.32
N TRP A 206 -0.50 9.82 -1.74
CA TRP A 206 0.46 8.80 -2.16
C TRP A 206 1.28 9.22 -3.39
N ASN A 207 0.81 10.18 -4.20
CA ASN A 207 1.46 10.53 -5.47
C ASN A 207 2.71 11.40 -5.27
N THR A 208 2.73 12.21 -4.21
CA THR A 208 3.86 13.11 -3.90
C THR A 208 4.76 12.57 -2.80
N ASP A 209 4.37 11.49 -2.13
CA ASP A 209 5.24 10.75 -1.21
C ASP A 209 6.44 10.17 -1.96
N GLU A 210 7.65 10.63 -1.61
CA GLU A 210 8.89 10.24 -2.28
C GLU A 210 9.21 8.75 -2.18
N PHE A 211 8.63 8.05 -1.20
CA PHE A 211 8.80 6.62 -0.99
C PHE A 211 7.73 5.79 -1.72
N PHE A 212 6.67 6.38 -2.26
CA PHE A 212 5.61 5.62 -2.96
C PHE A 212 5.34 6.10 -4.37
N LEU A 213 5.34 7.41 -4.62
CA LEU A 213 5.09 8.02 -5.94
C LEU A 213 3.89 7.41 -6.67
N GLY A 214 2.81 7.16 -5.92
CA GLY A 214 1.54 6.60 -6.37
C GLY A 214 1.00 5.53 -5.43
N MET A 215 -0.25 5.11 -5.66
CA MET A 215 -0.95 4.19 -4.75
C MET A 215 -0.70 2.69 -5.04
N PHE A 216 -0.89 2.27 -6.29
CA PHE A 216 -0.68 0.88 -6.74
C PHE A 216 -0.41 0.82 -8.24
N SER A 217 0.21 -0.25 -8.74
CA SER A 217 0.46 -0.44 -10.16
C SER A 217 -0.83 -0.71 -10.94
N ASN A 218 -0.92 -0.10 -12.11
CA ASN A 218 -1.96 -0.31 -13.10
C ASN A 218 -1.35 -0.91 -14.38
N ASN A 219 -2.16 -1.65 -15.13
CA ASN A 219 -1.76 -2.32 -16.35
C ASN A 219 -2.30 -1.54 -17.55
N PRO A 220 -1.54 -0.60 -18.13
CA PRO A 220 -1.97 0.07 -19.35
C PRO A 220 -2.07 -0.93 -20.50
N THR A 221 -2.80 -0.56 -21.55
CA THR A 221 -2.95 -1.39 -22.77
C THR A 221 -1.62 -1.71 -23.46
N THR A 222 -0.58 -0.93 -23.17
CA THR A 222 0.79 -1.11 -23.67
C THR A 222 1.60 -2.14 -22.88
N LEU A 223 1.16 -2.54 -21.69
CA LEU A 223 1.90 -3.45 -20.82
C LEU A 223 1.62 -4.91 -21.21
N THR A 224 2.66 -5.64 -21.60
CA THR A 224 2.54 -7.04 -22.02
C THR A 224 2.74 -8.00 -20.85
N ILE A 225 2.32 -9.26 -21.00
CA ILE A 225 2.64 -10.33 -20.05
C ILE A 225 4.16 -10.52 -19.94
N ASN A 226 4.90 -10.30 -21.03
CA ASN A 226 6.35 -10.39 -21.00
C ASN A 226 6.97 -9.27 -20.16
N ASP A 227 6.44 -8.05 -20.25
CA ASP A 227 6.85 -6.95 -19.38
C ASP A 227 6.60 -7.30 -17.90
N LYS A 228 5.43 -7.86 -17.57
CA LYS A 228 5.13 -8.35 -16.22
C LYS A 228 6.11 -9.43 -15.74
N ARG A 229 6.51 -10.38 -16.59
CA ARG A 229 7.54 -11.37 -16.27
C ARG A 229 8.89 -10.69 -16.00
N ASN A 230 9.29 -9.77 -16.87
CA ASN A 230 10.55 -9.04 -16.75
C ASN A 230 10.63 -8.18 -15.49
N LEU A 231 9.51 -7.63 -15.00
CA LEU A 231 9.46 -6.97 -13.69
C LEU A 231 9.98 -7.90 -12.58
N ALA A 232 9.53 -9.16 -12.56
CA ALA A 232 9.87 -10.13 -11.53
C ALA A 232 11.22 -10.86 -11.74
N MET A 233 11.91 -10.62 -12.87
CA MET A 233 13.20 -11.24 -13.16
C MET A 233 14.32 -10.58 -12.33
N PRO A 234 15.22 -11.37 -11.70
CA PRO A 234 16.39 -10.82 -11.02
C PRO A 234 17.41 -10.28 -12.03
N GLU A 235 18.22 -9.33 -11.58
CA GLU A 235 19.37 -8.77 -12.28
C GLU A 235 20.64 -9.25 -11.56
N GLY A 236 21.15 -10.41 -11.95
CA GLY A 236 22.23 -11.09 -11.21
C GLY A 236 21.80 -11.41 -9.78
N ARG A 237 22.43 -10.75 -8.79
CA ARG A 237 22.16 -10.90 -7.35
C ARG A 237 21.08 -9.96 -6.82
N LEU A 238 20.56 -9.05 -7.66
CA LEU A 238 19.50 -8.10 -7.30
C LEU A 238 18.12 -8.63 -7.70
N TYR A 239 17.31 -8.98 -6.72
CA TYR A 239 15.95 -9.50 -6.87
C TYR A 239 14.91 -8.40 -6.68
N PHE A 240 13.71 -8.63 -7.21
CA PHE A 240 12.62 -7.67 -7.19
C PHE A 240 11.34 -8.31 -6.68
N SER A 241 10.61 -7.56 -5.87
CA SER A 241 9.38 -7.99 -5.22
C SER A 241 8.47 -6.76 -5.02
N GLY A 242 7.24 -6.99 -4.57
CA GLY A 242 6.20 -5.98 -4.44
C GLY A 242 5.02 -6.30 -5.36
N GLU A 243 3.89 -5.63 -5.14
CA GLU A 243 2.61 -5.97 -5.78
C GLU A 243 2.72 -6.07 -7.31
N ALA A 244 3.48 -5.18 -7.95
CA ALA A 244 3.59 -5.12 -9.40
C ALA A 244 4.30 -6.32 -10.04
N ASN A 245 5.09 -7.04 -9.24
CA ASN A 245 5.90 -8.19 -9.64
C ASN A 245 5.10 -9.51 -9.64
N ASN A 246 3.86 -9.51 -9.11
CA ASN A 246 2.97 -10.65 -9.24
C ASN A 246 2.07 -10.49 -10.48
N ILE A 247 2.15 -11.47 -11.40
CA ILE A 247 1.43 -11.42 -12.68
C ILE A 247 -0.09 -11.50 -12.47
N GLU A 248 -0.54 -12.36 -11.55
CA GLU A 248 -1.96 -12.68 -11.37
C GLU A 248 -2.67 -11.72 -10.41
N HIS A 249 -1.93 -11.24 -9.40
CA HIS A 249 -2.45 -10.48 -8.27
C HIS A 249 -1.81 -9.10 -8.13
N GLY A 250 -1.34 -8.52 -9.23
CA GLY A 250 -0.88 -7.13 -9.28
C GLY A 250 -1.93 -6.15 -8.74
N GLY A 251 -1.47 -5.12 -8.04
CA GLY A 251 -2.29 -4.11 -7.36
C GLY A 251 -2.76 -4.51 -5.96
N THR A 252 -2.36 -5.68 -5.45
CA THR A 252 -2.87 -6.21 -4.17
C THR A 252 -1.78 -6.50 -3.15
N ILE A 253 -2.15 -6.45 -1.87
CA ILE A 253 -1.27 -6.83 -0.75
C ILE A 253 -0.90 -8.31 -0.83
N HIS A 254 -1.85 -9.18 -1.23
CA HIS A 254 -1.59 -10.60 -1.43
C HIS A 254 -0.52 -10.82 -2.50
N GLY A 255 -0.62 -10.13 -3.64
CA GLY A 255 0.39 -10.16 -4.69
C GLY A 255 1.77 -9.73 -4.20
N ALA A 256 1.83 -8.66 -3.38
CA ALA A 256 3.08 -8.22 -2.77
C ALA A 256 3.69 -9.30 -1.87
N TYR A 257 2.90 -9.86 -0.95
CA TYR A 257 3.32 -10.93 -0.05
C TYR A 257 3.86 -12.15 -0.83
N CYS A 258 3.11 -12.61 -1.82
CA CYS A 258 3.51 -13.76 -2.64
C CYS A 258 4.79 -13.50 -3.44
N SER A 259 4.92 -12.33 -4.06
CA SER A 259 6.15 -11.97 -4.77
C SER A 259 7.37 -11.92 -3.84
N GLY A 260 7.18 -11.58 -2.56
CA GLY A 260 8.24 -11.59 -1.54
C GLY A 260 8.70 -13.00 -1.21
N MET A 261 7.74 -13.92 -1.05
CA MET A 261 8.04 -15.34 -0.87
C MET A 261 8.74 -15.94 -2.10
N ASP A 262 8.33 -15.56 -3.30
CA ASP A 262 8.97 -16.01 -4.54
C ASP A 262 10.42 -15.53 -4.63
N ALA A 263 10.69 -14.25 -4.33
CA ALA A 263 12.04 -13.70 -4.32
C ALA A 263 12.92 -14.38 -3.27
N ALA A 264 12.42 -14.57 -2.04
CA ALA A 264 13.14 -15.25 -0.98
C ALA A 264 13.44 -16.71 -1.34
N THR A 265 12.47 -17.43 -1.90
CA THR A 265 12.63 -18.82 -2.34
C THR A 265 13.71 -18.92 -3.42
N LYS A 266 13.68 -18.04 -4.44
CA LYS A 266 14.70 -18.02 -5.49
C LYS A 266 16.11 -17.78 -4.94
N ILE A 267 16.27 -16.87 -3.98
CA ILE A 267 17.57 -16.63 -3.32
C ILE A 267 18.02 -17.86 -2.55
N LEU A 268 17.15 -18.49 -1.74
CA LEU A 268 17.50 -19.70 -1.00
C LEU A 268 17.88 -20.86 -1.92
N THR A 269 17.19 -21.03 -3.05
CA THR A 269 17.55 -21.99 -4.09
C THR A 269 18.92 -21.68 -4.69
N ALA A 270 19.18 -20.42 -5.04
CA ALA A 270 20.47 -19.98 -5.59
C ALA A 270 21.62 -20.21 -4.60
N LYS A 271 21.36 -20.12 -3.28
CA LYS A 271 22.33 -20.46 -2.22
C LYS A 271 22.46 -21.97 -1.96
N GLY A 272 21.69 -22.83 -2.65
CA GLY A 272 21.64 -24.26 -2.39
C GLY A 272 21.02 -24.63 -1.03
N MET A 273 20.34 -23.69 -0.37
CA MET A 273 19.70 -23.86 0.93
C MET A 273 18.25 -24.33 0.83
N TYR A 274 17.68 -24.30 -0.38
CA TYR A 274 16.33 -24.78 -0.65
C TYR A 274 16.31 -25.76 -1.82
N ASN A 275 15.62 -26.88 -1.59
CA ASN A 275 15.29 -27.87 -2.61
C ASN A 275 13.81 -28.21 -2.46
N GLU A 276 13.03 -28.02 -3.53
CA GLU A 276 11.59 -28.31 -3.54
C GLU A 276 11.25 -29.76 -3.18
N ALA A 277 12.16 -30.70 -3.41
CA ALA A 277 11.97 -32.10 -3.08
C ALA A 277 12.13 -32.42 -1.58
N SER A 278 12.82 -31.56 -0.81
CA SER A 278 13.14 -31.82 0.60
C SER A 278 12.59 -30.78 1.58
N ASN A 279 12.26 -29.58 1.10
CA ASN A 279 11.87 -28.45 1.93
C ASN A 279 10.47 -27.97 1.57
N SER A 280 9.66 -27.66 2.58
CA SER A 280 8.37 -27.00 2.40
C SER A 280 8.46 -25.54 2.83
N LEU A 281 8.66 -24.64 1.87
CA LEU A 281 8.31 -23.23 2.09
C LEU A 281 6.80 -23.07 1.89
N PRO A 282 6.14 -22.14 2.60
CA PRO A 282 4.76 -21.80 2.28
C PRO A 282 4.70 -21.45 0.78
N LYS A 283 3.69 -21.93 0.07
CA LYS A 283 3.45 -21.57 -1.33
C LYS A 283 2.21 -20.70 -1.38
N CYS A 284 2.25 -19.62 -2.16
CA CYS A 284 1.02 -18.96 -2.53
C CYS A 284 0.27 -19.87 -3.50
N SER A 285 -0.88 -20.41 -3.07
CA SER A 285 -1.68 -21.31 -3.89
C SER A 285 -2.31 -20.56 -5.06
N THR A 286 -2.21 -21.12 -6.26
CA THR A 286 -2.92 -20.64 -7.46
C THR A 286 -4.36 -21.16 -7.55
N SER A 287 -4.80 -22.00 -6.61
CA SER A 287 -6.12 -22.65 -6.64
C SER A 287 -7.12 -21.99 -5.70
N SER A 288 -8.27 -21.64 -6.27
CA SER A 288 -9.48 -21.09 -5.64
C SER A 288 -10.26 -22.12 -4.80
N GLY A 289 -9.58 -22.88 -3.94
CA GLY A 289 -10.22 -23.76 -2.97
C GLY A 289 -9.84 -23.31 -1.57
N CYS A 290 -10.80 -22.81 -0.79
CA CYS A 290 -10.69 -22.88 0.66
C CYS A 290 -10.68 -24.36 1.06
N SER A 291 -9.56 -25.05 0.89
CA SER A 291 -9.29 -26.23 1.69
C SER A 291 -9.03 -25.73 3.10
N GLN A 292 -9.92 -26.06 4.02
CA GLN A 292 -9.66 -25.94 5.44
C GLN A 292 -8.53 -26.90 5.81
N GLU A 293 -7.29 -26.53 5.49
CA GLU A 293 -6.15 -27.02 6.23
C GLU A 293 -6.15 -26.27 7.55
N SER A 294 -6.24 -27.03 8.63
CA SER A 294 -6.15 -26.55 10.00
C SER A 294 -4.84 -25.77 10.19
N SER A 295 -4.90 -24.46 10.00
CA SER A 295 -3.82 -23.56 10.37
C SER A 295 -3.66 -23.69 11.89
N LYS A 296 -2.49 -24.17 12.32
CA LYS A 296 -2.07 -24.03 13.72
C LYS A 296 -2.26 -22.55 14.05
N LYS A 297 -3.14 -22.24 15.01
CA LYS A 297 -3.33 -20.89 15.52
C LYS A 297 -1.96 -20.36 15.96
N GLN A 298 -1.34 -19.52 15.14
CA GLN A 298 -0.22 -18.70 15.57
C GLN A 298 -0.82 -17.64 16.48
N ASN A 299 -0.80 -17.91 17.78
CA ASN A 299 -1.24 -16.95 18.79
C ASN A 299 -0.21 -15.80 18.82
N CYS A 300 -0.53 -14.65 18.20
CA CYS A 300 0.18 -13.40 18.51
C CYS A 300 -0.15 -13.10 20.00
N PRO A 301 0.83 -13.02 20.92
CA PRO A 301 0.55 -12.63 22.30
C PRO A 301 0.03 -11.18 22.31
N PRO A 302 -0.91 -10.83 23.21
CA PRO A 302 -1.34 -9.45 23.35
C PRO A 302 -0.12 -8.60 23.73
N SER A 303 0.23 -7.64 22.88
CA SER A 303 1.27 -6.66 23.17
C SER A 303 0.78 -5.74 24.29
N GLY A 304 1.11 -6.10 25.53
CA GLY A 304 0.96 -5.23 26.69
C GLY A 304 2.04 -4.15 26.68
N THR A 305 1.92 -3.18 25.78
CA THR A 305 2.68 -1.93 25.87
C THR A 305 1.75 -0.79 25.53
N THR A 306 1.35 -0.05 26.57
CA THR A 306 0.84 1.30 26.46
C THR A 306 1.72 2.11 25.51
N PRO A 307 1.17 2.85 24.54
CA PRO A 307 1.96 3.75 23.70
C PRO A 307 2.72 4.76 24.58
N PRO A 308 3.95 5.15 24.21
CA PRO A 308 4.70 6.17 24.94
C PRO A 308 3.88 7.47 24.97
N THR A 309 3.67 8.00 26.17
CA THR A 309 2.98 9.28 26.41
C THR A 309 3.78 10.44 25.81
N VAL A 310 3.24 11.06 24.75
CA VAL A 310 3.70 12.35 24.22
C VAL A 310 2.98 13.48 24.99
N PRO A 311 3.63 14.62 25.30
CA PRO A 311 3.06 15.67 26.15
C PRO A 311 1.72 16.21 25.64
N SER A 312 0.82 16.46 26.57
CA SER A 312 -0.63 16.68 26.42
C SER A 312 -1.05 18.06 25.86
N SER A 313 -0.44 18.55 24.79
CA SER A 313 -0.82 19.85 24.20
C SER A 313 -1.31 19.80 22.75
N ALA A 314 -1.50 18.63 22.15
CA ALA A 314 -2.16 18.50 20.84
C ALA A 314 -3.60 17.95 21.02
N LYS A 315 -4.60 18.83 20.95
CA LYS A 315 -6.01 18.43 20.81
C LYS A 315 -6.25 18.06 19.34
N GLY A 316 -5.88 16.84 18.98
CA GLY A 316 -6.16 16.23 17.69
C GLY A 316 -6.30 14.72 17.87
N TRP A 317 -7.32 14.11 17.28
CA TRP A 317 -7.58 12.69 17.44
C TRP A 317 -6.62 11.89 16.56
N TYR A 318 -5.80 11.04 17.19
CA TYR A 318 -4.86 10.16 16.50
C TYR A 318 -5.60 9.03 15.79
N VAL A 319 -5.80 9.18 14.49
CA VAL A 319 -5.95 8.03 13.58
C VAL A 319 -4.54 7.47 13.34
N SER A 320 -4.09 6.61 14.25
CA SER A 320 -2.74 6.01 14.30
C SER A 320 -2.42 5.05 13.13
N THR A 321 -3.14 5.12 12.01
CA THR A 321 -2.95 4.21 10.87
C THR A 321 -2.10 4.79 9.74
N PHE A 322 -1.72 6.06 9.79
CA PHE A 322 -1.06 6.70 8.64
C PHE A 322 0.48 6.62 8.65
N THR A 323 1.12 6.38 9.80
CA THR A 323 2.59 6.35 9.88
C THR A 323 3.21 4.98 9.56
N LEU A 324 2.40 3.93 9.42
CA LEU A 324 2.87 2.55 9.22
C LEU A 324 2.17 1.80 8.07
N ALA A 325 1.28 2.48 7.32
CA ALA A 325 0.76 1.96 6.05
C ALA A 325 1.76 2.13 4.89
N SER A 326 3.03 2.43 5.22
CA SER A 326 4.15 2.22 4.31
C SER A 326 4.28 0.72 4.06
N ILE A 327 3.77 0.21 2.94
CA ILE A 327 4.22 -1.09 2.41
C ILE A 327 5.73 -0.97 2.38
N LEU A 328 6.44 -1.73 3.22
CA LEU A 328 7.87 -1.60 3.45
C LEU A 328 8.60 -1.32 2.13
N LEU A 329 9.05 -0.07 1.96
CA LEU A 329 10.12 0.22 1.03
C LEU A 329 11.37 -0.32 1.70
N ALA A 330 11.77 -1.50 1.28
CA ALA A 330 12.89 -2.20 1.86
C ALA A 330 13.82 -2.60 0.73
N VAL A 331 15.10 -2.34 0.96
CA VAL A 331 16.15 -3.16 0.36
C VAL A 331 16.50 -4.19 1.43
N LEU A 332 16.11 -5.44 1.21
CA LEU A 332 16.52 -6.54 2.08
C LEU A 332 17.88 -7.03 1.62
N LEU A 333 18.92 -6.77 2.42
CA LEU A 333 20.24 -7.33 2.22
C LEU A 333 20.32 -8.69 2.93
N VAL A 334 20.56 -9.74 2.17
CA VAL A 334 20.64 -11.12 2.68
C VAL A 334 22.11 -11.51 2.80
N CYS A 335 22.62 -11.57 4.03
CA CYS A 335 23.97 -12.07 4.32
C CYS A 335 23.94 -13.56 4.67
N GLY A 336 24.94 -14.32 4.20
CA GLY A 336 25.25 -15.64 4.72
C GLY A 336 25.86 -15.54 6.13
N ALA A 337 25.51 -16.50 6.98
CA ALA A 337 26.34 -16.84 8.14
C ALA A 337 27.53 -17.69 7.67
#